data_AF-A0A1X6YM36-F1
#
_entry.id   AF-A0A1X6YM36-F1
#
_cell.length_a   1.000
_cell.length_b   1.000
_cell.length_c   1.000
_cell.angle_alpha   90.00
_cell.angle_beta   90.00
_cell.angle_gamma   90.00
#
_symmetry.space_group_name_H-M   'P 1'
#
loop_
_entity.id
_entity.type
_entity.pdbx_description
1 polymer ?
#
loop_
_entity_poly.entity_id
_entity_poly.type
_entity_poly.pdbx_seq_one_letter_code
_entity_poly.pdbx_strand_id
1 'polypeptide(L)'
;MLAAPPVAALSCLVPDPIRSFAEIHAAPESYRAYIGSFAFDADKLPPMQDLSQPVTATPNPVPAEFTGHQLGPTGFDTPVVEAAMLLQPSCAGPWCGSLAPDDKVLVFARVEDGQLIVDLDPCPGKVQAAPDAATRERLAACMRGEECREAR
;
A
#
# COMPACT_ATOMS: atom_id res chain seq x y z
N MET A 1 17.28 33.11 21.43
CA MET A 1 16.29 32.03 21.68
C MET A 1 16.02 31.37 20.34
N LEU A 2 16.52 30.15 20.10
CA LEU A 2 16.18 29.39 18.89
C LEU A 2 14.83 28.71 19.13
N ALA A 3 13.80 29.14 18.41
CA ALA A 3 12.52 28.44 18.36
C ALA A 3 12.69 27.19 17.49
N ALA A 4 12.44 26.00 18.05
CA ALA A 4 12.33 24.78 17.27
C ALA A 4 11.12 24.92 16.32
N PRO A 5 11.25 24.54 15.03
CA PRO A 5 10.11 24.55 14.13
C PRO A 5 9.03 23.56 14.66
N PRO A 6 7.74 23.85 14.44
CA PRO A 6 6.67 22.96 14.86
C PRO A 6 6.85 21.59 14.19
N VAL A 7 6.85 20.52 14.99
CA VAL A 7 6.79 19.14 14.49
C VAL A 7 5.36 18.91 14.01
N ALA A 8 5.15 19.02 12.70
CA ALA A 8 3.87 18.72 12.09
C ALA A 8 3.66 17.20 12.06
N ALA A 9 3.16 16.59 13.14
CA ALA A 9 2.81 15.16 13.12
C ALA A 9 1.82 14.88 11.96
N LEU A 10 2.13 13.92 11.09
CA LEU A 10 1.20 13.53 10.03
C LEU A 10 -0.09 12.96 10.66
N SER A 11 -1.19 13.69 10.48
CA SER A 11 -2.53 13.22 10.84
C SER A 11 -3.08 12.39 9.68
N CYS A 12 -2.55 11.18 9.50
CA CYS A 12 -3.12 10.26 8.52
C CYS A 12 -4.52 9.84 8.97
N LEU A 13 -5.46 9.83 8.03
CA LEU A 13 -6.76 9.20 8.25
C LEU A 13 -6.54 7.69 8.34
N VAL A 14 -7.33 7.01 9.18
CA VAL A 14 -7.34 5.55 9.19
C VAL A 14 -7.77 5.07 7.80
N PRO A 15 -6.97 4.23 7.12
CA PRO A 15 -7.33 3.76 5.80
C PRO A 15 -8.57 2.87 5.83
N ASP A 16 -9.45 3.07 4.84
CA ASP A 16 -10.61 2.22 4.59
C ASP A 16 -10.40 1.48 3.26
N PRO A 17 -10.42 0.13 3.24
CA PRO A 17 -10.19 -0.65 2.04
C PRO A 17 -11.15 -0.36 0.88
N ILE A 18 -12.43 -0.07 1.18
CA ILE A 18 -13.47 0.16 0.16
C ILE A 18 -13.30 1.53 -0.45
N ARG A 19 -13.01 2.54 0.37
CA ARG A 19 -12.66 3.87 -0.08
C ARG A 19 -11.41 3.84 -0.95
N SER A 20 -10.34 3.17 -0.50
CA SER A 20 -9.10 3.06 -1.29
C SER A 20 -9.34 2.33 -2.60
N PHE A 21 -10.14 1.25 -2.61
CA PHE A 21 -10.53 0.60 -3.86
C PHE A 21 -11.24 1.57 -4.81
N ALA A 22 -12.21 2.35 -4.32
CA ALA A 22 -12.95 3.30 -5.14
C ALA A 22 -12.05 4.41 -5.71
N GLU A 23 -11.16 4.97 -4.89
CA GLU A 23 -10.17 5.97 -5.30
C GLU A 23 -9.23 5.41 -6.38
N ILE A 24 -8.76 4.17 -6.20
CA ILE A 24 -7.84 3.50 -7.12
C ILE A 24 -8.52 3.06 -8.41
N HIS A 25 -9.78 2.64 -8.35
CA HIS A 25 -10.57 2.30 -9.53
C HIS A 25 -10.88 3.52 -10.41
N ALA A 26 -10.95 4.72 -9.81
CA ALA A 26 -11.13 5.98 -10.52
C ALA A 26 -9.82 6.60 -11.03
N ALA A 27 -8.66 6.04 -10.66
CA ALA A 27 -7.35 6.55 -11.04
C ALA A 27 -7.05 6.25 -12.52
N PRO A 28 -6.26 7.10 -13.20
CA PRO A 28 -5.88 6.87 -14.60
C PRO A 28 -4.90 5.71 -14.78
N GLU A 29 -4.17 5.32 -13.73
CA GLU A 29 -3.26 4.17 -13.77
C GLU A 29 -3.99 2.83 -13.58
N SER A 30 -3.37 1.75 -14.04
CA SER A 30 -3.91 0.41 -13.85
C SER A 30 -3.44 -0.17 -12.52
N TYR A 31 -4.36 -0.74 -11.73
CA TYR A 31 -4.04 -1.38 -10.46
C TYR A 31 -4.59 -2.79 -10.35
N ARG A 32 -3.95 -3.61 -9.52
CA ARG A 32 -4.41 -4.93 -9.09
C ARG A 32 -4.34 -5.03 -7.57
N ALA A 33 -5.37 -5.56 -6.95
CA ALA A 33 -5.43 -5.75 -5.51
C ALA A 33 -5.02 -7.17 -5.11
N TYR A 34 -4.28 -7.31 -4.02
CA TYR A 34 -3.81 -8.58 -3.49
C TYR A 34 -3.90 -8.63 -1.96
N ILE A 35 -4.09 -9.81 -1.40
CA ILE A 35 -3.94 -10.07 0.05
C ILE A 35 -2.87 -11.15 0.25
N GLY A 36 -1.86 -10.84 1.05
CA GLY A 36 -0.72 -11.73 1.24
C GLY A 36 0.39 -11.09 2.07
N SER A 37 1.58 -11.63 1.94
CA SER A 37 2.79 -11.15 2.62
C SER A 37 3.93 -10.98 1.61
N PHE A 38 4.96 -10.22 2.03
CA PHE A 38 6.15 -9.96 1.24
C PHE A 38 7.39 -10.51 1.93
N ALA A 39 8.25 -11.16 1.15
CA ALA A 39 9.63 -11.45 1.50
C ALA A 39 10.54 -10.42 0.81
N PHE A 40 11.31 -9.67 1.60
CA PHE A 40 12.26 -8.67 1.09
C PHE A 40 13.29 -8.32 2.17
N ASP A 41 14.34 -7.62 1.75
CA ASP A 41 15.36 -7.08 2.63
C ASP A 41 14.89 -5.74 3.23
N ALA A 42 14.42 -5.78 4.48
CA ALA A 42 13.89 -4.60 5.17
C ALA A 42 14.93 -3.50 5.38
N ASP A 43 16.22 -3.83 5.43
CA ASP A 43 17.30 -2.85 5.59
C ASP A 43 17.48 -1.97 4.34
N LYS A 44 16.87 -2.34 3.21
CA LYS A 44 16.82 -1.53 1.98
C LYS A 44 15.70 -0.50 1.98
N LEU A 45 14.73 -0.59 2.89
CA LEU A 45 13.74 0.47 3.05
C LEU A 45 14.41 1.70 3.69
N PRO A 46 14.01 2.92 3.29
CA PRO A 46 14.55 4.12 3.92
C PRO A 46 14.19 4.12 5.41
N PRO A 47 15.15 4.40 6.31
CA PRO A 47 14.84 4.58 7.71
C PRO A 47 13.94 5.81 7.88
N MET A 48 13.15 5.83 8.96
CA MET A 48 12.49 7.06 9.38
C MET A 48 13.56 8.13 9.61
N GLN A 49 13.43 9.28 8.95
CA GLN A 49 14.48 10.30 8.97
C GLN A 49 14.34 11.19 10.20
N ASP A 50 15.47 11.76 10.63
CA ASP A 50 15.47 12.81 11.64
C ASP A 50 14.65 14.01 11.12
N LEU A 51 13.80 14.59 11.98
CA LEU A 51 12.96 15.75 11.69
C LEU A 51 13.74 16.97 11.14
N SER A 52 15.06 16.99 11.33
CA SER A 52 15.97 18.06 10.88
C SER A 52 16.51 17.90 9.45
N GLN A 53 16.31 16.75 8.79
CA GLN A 53 16.85 16.49 7.45
C GLN A 53 15.74 16.52 6.39
N PRO A 54 15.84 17.40 5.37
CA PRO A 54 14.89 17.38 4.26
C PRO A 54 15.11 16.14 3.39
N VAL A 55 14.03 15.48 3.00
CA VAL A 55 14.08 14.40 2.00
C VAL A 55 14.21 15.03 0.63
N THR A 56 15.41 15.00 0.06
CA THR A 56 15.70 15.63 -1.23
C THR A 56 15.62 14.67 -2.42
N ALA A 57 15.45 13.36 -2.18
CA ALA A 57 15.43 12.35 -3.23
C ALA A 57 14.37 11.26 -2.96
N THR A 58 13.72 10.80 -4.03
CA THR A 58 12.84 9.63 -4.00
C THR A 58 13.68 8.39 -3.64
N PRO A 59 13.28 7.62 -2.62
CA PRO A 59 13.95 6.36 -2.28
C PRO A 59 13.98 5.39 -3.45
N ASN A 60 15.04 4.57 -3.52
CA ASN A 60 15.14 3.51 -4.52
C ASN A 60 14.04 2.44 -4.29
N PRO A 61 13.50 1.83 -5.36
CA PRO A 61 12.59 0.70 -5.22
C PRO A 61 13.32 -0.51 -4.61
N VAL A 62 12.62 -1.25 -3.76
CA VAL A 62 13.11 -2.48 -3.12
C VAL A 62 12.43 -3.69 -3.78
N PRO A 63 13.20 -4.61 -4.38
CA PRO A 63 12.64 -5.86 -4.89
C PRO A 63 12.06 -6.71 -3.77
N ALA A 64 10.87 -7.26 -3.99
CA ALA A 64 10.18 -8.12 -3.05
C ALA A 64 9.49 -9.29 -3.76
N GLU A 65 9.33 -10.40 -3.05
CA GLU A 65 8.55 -11.54 -3.48
C GLU A 65 7.24 -11.58 -2.71
N PHE A 66 6.13 -11.60 -3.44
CA PHE A 66 4.80 -11.64 -2.87
C PHE A 66 4.21 -13.06 -2.91
N THR A 67 3.61 -13.48 -1.80
CA THR A 67 2.80 -14.70 -1.74
C THR A 67 1.45 -14.41 -1.12
N GLY A 68 0.37 -14.83 -1.79
CA GLY A 68 -0.98 -14.54 -1.36
C GLY A 68 -2.02 -14.84 -2.42
N HIS A 69 -3.01 -13.96 -2.53
CA HIS A 69 -4.12 -14.11 -3.47
C HIS A 69 -4.44 -12.79 -4.13
N GLN A 70 -4.82 -12.82 -5.41
CA GLN A 70 -5.29 -11.67 -6.15
C GLN A 70 -6.80 -11.52 -5.99
N LEU A 71 -7.28 -10.27 -5.88
CA LEU A 71 -8.69 -9.94 -5.98
C LEU A 71 -9.19 -10.19 -7.40
N GLY A 72 -10.27 -10.96 -7.50
CA GLY A 72 -11.07 -11.12 -8.71
C GLY A 72 -12.56 -11.01 -8.41
N PRO A 73 -13.42 -11.26 -9.42
CA PRO A 73 -14.87 -11.16 -9.28
C PRO A 73 -15.48 -12.05 -8.18
N THR A 74 -14.84 -13.17 -7.85
CA THR A 74 -15.30 -14.10 -6.78
C THR A 74 -14.68 -13.80 -5.42
N GLY A 75 -13.70 -12.89 -5.37
CA GLY A 75 -12.92 -12.58 -4.16
C GLY A 75 -11.44 -12.89 -4.34
N PHE A 76 -10.78 -13.22 -3.23
CA PHE A 76 -9.35 -13.48 -3.16
C PHE A 76 -9.05 -14.98 -3.32
N ASP A 77 -9.56 -15.59 -4.39
CA ASP A 77 -9.46 -17.05 -4.63
C ASP A 77 -8.34 -17.42 -5.61
N THR A 78 -7.77 -16.44 -6.32
CA THR A 78 -6.69 -16.69 -7.29
C THR A 78 -5.36 -16.69 -6.57
N PRO A 79 -4.69 -17.85 -6.39
CA PRO A 79 -3.42 -17.91 -5.68
C PRO A 79 -2.31 -17.21 -6.49
N VAL A 80 -1.42 -16.55 -5.78
CA VAL A 80 -0.22 -15.90 -6.29
C VAL A 80 0.94 -16.37 -5.43
N VAL A 81 1.95 -16.96 -6.06
CA VAL A 81 3.11 -17.55 -5.38
C VAL A 81 4.36 -16.94 -5.99
N GLU A 82 5.26 -16.44 -5.13
CA GLU A 82 6.57 -15.91 -5.52
C GLU A 82 6.49 -14.85 -6.64
N ALA A 83 5.47 -13.99 -6.60
CA ALA A 83 5.34 -12.92 -7.59
C ALA A 83 6.33 -11.79 -7.30
N ALA A 84 7.18 -11.49 -8.28
CA ALA A 84 8.09 -10.36 -8.20
C ALA A 84 7.32 -9.03 -8.20
N MET A 85 7.51 -8.23 -7.17
CA MET A 85 6.96 -6.88 -7.04
C MET A 85 8.05 -5.89 -6.60
N LEU A 86 7.88 -4.61 -6.93
CA LEU A 86 8.75 -3.54 -6.48
C LEU A 86 8.04 -2.74 -5.39
N LEU A 87 8.63 -2.67 -4.19
CA LEU A 87 8.18 -1.75 -3.15
C LEU A 87 8.80 -0.39 -3.44
N GLN A 88 7.99 0.62 -3.76
CA GLN A 88 8.44 1.97 -4.06
C GLN A 88 8.12 2.89 -2.86
N PRO A 89 9.09 3.20 -1.99
CA PRO A 89 8.84 4.09 -0.87
C PRO A 89 8.73 5.54 -1.33
N SER A 90 7.84 6.29 -0.68
CA SER A 90 7.77 7.74 -0.75
C SER A 90 7.86 8.33 0.66
N CYS A 91 8.32 9.57 0.76
CA CYS A 91 8.43 10.28 2.04
C CYS A 91 7.81 11.67 1.94
N ALA A 92 7.12 12.08 3.02
CA ALA A 92 6.64 13.44 3.21
C ALA A 92 7.40 14.04 4.39
N GLY A 93 8.50 14.74 4.14
CA GLY A 93 9.42 15.13 5.21
C GLY A 93 9.96 13.88 5.94
N PRO A 94 10.03 13.86 7.28
CA PRO A 94 10.67 12.77 8.02
C PRO A 94 9.90 11.43 8.02
N TRP A 95 8.65 11.44 7.56
CA TRP A 95 7.82 10.24 7.47
C TRP A 95 7.97 9.60 6.10
N CYS A 96 8.44 8.35 6.08
CA CYS A 96 8.49 7.51 4.89
C CYS A 96 7.50 6.35 5.06
N GLY A 97 6.91 5.90 3.95
CA GLY A 97 6.13 4.67 3.97
C GLY A 97 7.00 3.48 4.35
N SER A 98 6.43 2.57 5.12
CA SER A 98 7.11 1.37 5.61
C SER A 98 6.20 0.16 5.50
N LEU A 99 6.83 -1.01 5.47
CA LEU A 99 6.17 -2.30 5.48
C LEU A 99 7.07 -3.24 6.28
N ALA A 100 6.49 -4.08 7.12
CA ALA A 100 7.23 -5.17 7.76
C ALA A 100 7.20 -6.41 6.86
N PRO A 101 8.32 -7.15 6.74
CA PRO A 101 8.31 -8.47 6.11
C PRO A 101 7.31 -9.40 6.79
N ASP A 102 6.76 -10.35 6.03
CA ASP A 102 5.83 -11.39 6.49
C ASP A 102 4.47 -10.92 7.05
N ASP A 103 4.26 -9.62 7.24
CA ASP A 103 2.96 -9.08 7.64
C ASP A 103 1.91 -9.34 6.55
N LYS A 104 0.74 -9.80 6.99
CA LYS A 104 -0.38 -10.04 6.10
C LYS A 104 -1.12 -8.73 5.81
N VAL A 105 -1.00 -8.27 4.57
CA VAL A 105 -1.51 -6.97 4.11
C VAL A 105 -2.48 -7.10 2.95
N LEU A 106 -3.34 -6.10 2.80
CA LEU A 106 -4.01 -5.77 1.54
C LEU A 106 -3.15 -4.74 0.81
N VAL A 107 -2.83 -5.01 -0.46
CA VAL A 107 -2.08 -4.10 -1.31
C VAL A 107 -2.80 -3.83 -2.62
N PHE A 108 -2.67 -2.60 -3.09
CA PHE A 108 -3.09 -2.19 -4.42
C PHE A 108 -1.84 -1.88 -5.24
N ALA A 109 -1.36 -2.86 -6.00
CA ALA A 109 -0.16 -2.72 -6.82
C ALA A 109 -0.51 -2.05 -8.15
N ARG A 110 0.20 -0.98 -8.48
CA ARG A 110 0.17 -0.33 -9.78
C ARG A 110 0.85 -1.22 -10.82
N VAL A 111 0.29 -1.27 -12.01
CA VAL A 111 0.85 -1.99 -13.16
C VAL A 111 1.49 -0.98 -14.08
N GLU A 112 2.80 -1.07 -14.26
CA GLU A 112 3.59 -0.18 -15.11
C GLU A 112 4.63 -1.00 -15.87
N ASP A 113 4.64 -0.90 -17.21
CA ASP A 113 5.55 -1.63 -18.10
C ASP A 113 5.66 -3.15 -17.81
N GLY A 114 4.56 -3.76 -17.38
CA GLY A 114 4.49 -5.19 -17.04
C GLY A 114 5.01 -5.54 -15.64
N GLN A 115 5.45 -4.55 -14.86
CA GLN A 115 5.88 -4.70 -13.47
C GLN A 115 4.74 -4.36 -12.50
N LEU A 116 4.78 -4.97 -11.32
CA LEU A 116 3.88 -4.68 -10.20
C LEU A 116 4.62 -3.81 -9.19
N ILE A 117 4.15 -2.58 -9.01
CA ILE A 117 4.74 -1.58 -8.13
C ILE A 117 3.80 -1.33 -6.96
N VAL A 118 4.30 -1.50 -5.74
CA VAL A 118 3.58 -1.24 -4.50
C VAL A 118 4.10 0.07 -3.93
N ASP A 119 3.30 1.12 -4.04
CA ASP A 119 3.66 2.43 -3.49
C ASP A 119 3.52 2.40 -1.96
N LEU A 120 4.65 2.57 -1.25
CA LEU A 120 4.67 2.71 0.21
C LEU A 120 4.64 4.19 0.55
N ASP A 121 3.43 4.72 0.65
CA ASP A 121 3.20 6.12 0.99
C ASP A 121 3.31 6.38 2.50
N PRO A 122 3.72 7.60 2.92
CA PRO A 122 3.86 7.96 4.33
C PRO A 122 2.52 7.92 5.09
N CYS A 123 1.41 8.13 4.39
CA CYS A 123 0.09 7.73 4.90
C CYS A 123 -0.34 6.44 4.23
N PRO A 124 -0.62 5.39 5.01
CA PRO A 124 -1.05 4.11 4.45
C PRO A 124 -2.42 4.28 3.79
N GLY A 125 -2.49 3.99 2.49
CA GLY A 125 -3.74 3.96 1.72
C GLY A 125 -3.73 2.83 0.69
N LYS A 126 -2.62 2.64 -0.02
CA LYS A 126 -2.44 1.53 -0.96
C LYS A 126 -1.91 0.25 -0.33
N VAL A 127 -1.38 0.32 0.88
CA VAL A 127 -0.94 -0.81 1.69
C VAL A 127 -1.56 -0.68 3.07
N GLN A 128 -2.32 -1.70 3.45
CA GLN A 128 -3.14 -1.69 4.65
C GLN A 128 -3.07 -3.06 5.33
N ALA A 129 -3.44 -3.12 6.62
CA ALA A 129 -3.63 -4.41 7.28
C ALA A 129 -4.67 -5.25 6.51
N ALA A 130 -4.45 -6.56 6.42
CA ALA A 130 -5.40 -7.42 5.71
C ALA A 130 -6.79 -7.33 6.36
N PRO A 131 -7.85 -7.00 5.58
CA PRO A 131 -9.18 -6.85 6.12
C PRO A 131 -9.82 -8.18 6.54
N ASP A 132 -10.92 -8.10 7.29
CA ASP A 132 -11.76 -9.24 7.63
C ASP A 132 -12.52 -9.83 6.40
N ALA A 133 -13.18 -10.96 6.61
CA ALA A 133 -13.90 -11.66 5.53
C ALA A 133 -15.04 -10.81 4.94
N ALA A 134 -15.78 -10.07 5.77
CA ALA A 134 -16.89 -9.24 5.32
C ALA A 134 -16.41 -8.11 4.40
N THR A 135 -15.29 -7.48 4.72
CA THR A 135 -14.70 -6.43 3.88
C THR A 135 -14.09 -7.01 2.60
N ARG A 136 -13.51 -8.22 2.64
CA ARG A 136 -13.04 -8.91 1.42
C ARG A 136 -14.18 -9.22 0.46
N GLU A 137 -15.33 -9.68 0.97
CA GLU A 137 -16.51 -9.94 0.15
C GLU A 137 -17.04 -8.65 -0.51
N ARG A 138 -17.00 -7.53 0.22
CA ARG A 138 -17.36 -6.21 -0.31
C ARG A 138 -16.40 -5.73 -1.39
N LEU A 139 -15.09 -5.97 -1.24
CA LEU A 139 -14.11 -5.72 -2.30
C LEU A 139 -14.39 -6.58 -3.55
N ALA A 140 -14.84 -7.82 -3.37
CA ALA A 140 -15.25 -8.67 -4.50
C ALA A 140 -16.51 -8.13 -5.20
N ALA A 141 -17.50 -7.65 -4.44
CA ALA A 141 -18.70 -7.00 -4.98
C ALA A 141 -18.34 -5.74 -5.78
N CYS A 142 -17.46 -4.90 -5.23
CA CYS A 142 -16.85 -3.78 -5.93
C CYS A 142 -16.23 -4.17 -7.26
N MET A 143 -15.44 -5.25 -7.28
CA MET A 143 -14.80 -5.76 -8.50
C MET A 143 -15.81 -6.23 -9.57
N ARG A 144 -17.02 -6.63 -9.16
CA ARG A 144 -18.13 -6.97 -10.07
C ARG A 144 -18.91 -5.76 -10.60
N GLY A 145 -18.58 -4.55 -10.16
CA GLY A 145 -19.31 -3.33 -10.49
C GLY A 145 -20.59 -3.14 -9.68
N GLU A 146 -20.76 -3.87 -8.58
CA GLU A 146 -21.81 -3.59 -7.60
C GLU A 146 -21.46 -2.30 -6.81
N GLU A 147 -22.44 -1.72 -6.10
CA GLU A 147 -22.18 -0.49 -5.36
C GLU A 147 -21.12 -0.69 -4.27
N CYS A 148 -19.96 -0.06 -4.45
CA CYS A 148 -18.90 0.08 -3.45
C CYS A 148 -19.33 1.00 -2.30
N ARG A 149 -20.30 0.57 -1.48
CA ARG A 149 -20.69 1.32 -0.28
C ARG A 149 -19.71 1.04 0.84
N GLU A 150 -19.19 2.10 1.45
CA GLU A 150 -18.44 2.07 2.72
C GLU A 150 -19.28 1.45 3.86
N ALA A 151 -18.61 0.93 4.89
CA ALA A 151 -19.33 0.38 6.04
C ALA A 151 -19.75 1.58 6.87
N ARG A 152 -21.06 1.78 7.01
CA ARG A 152 -21.62 2.90 7.75
C ARG A 152 -21.46 2.72 9.25
#